data_AF-A0A352QPZ0-F1
#
_entry.id   AF-A0A352QPZ0-F1
#
_cell.length_a   1.000
_cell.length_b   1.000
_cell.length_c   1.000
_cell.angle_alpha   90.00
_cell.angle_beta   90.00
_cell.angle_gamma   90.00
#
_symmetry.space_group_name_H-M   'P 1'
#
loop_
_entity.id
_entity.type
_entity.pdbx_description
1 polymer ?
#
loop_
_entity_poly.entity_id
_entity_poly.type
_entity_poly.pdbx_seq_one_letter_code
_entity_poly.pdbx_strand_id
1 'polypeptide(L)'
;TWTWRSCEGGDCRDLVYADSLTAVSAPGFRFSDDPPRVAEFRATIARVAALPCDLVVSAHPGFSGLFEKLAEREADPSRNALLDPEACQAYAQTGEDWLARRLAEEAAAKPGD
;
A
#
# COMPACT_ATOMS: atom_id res chain seq x y z
N THR A 1 0.43 -4.27 9.10
CA THR A 1 0.11 -2.82 9.12
C THR A 1 -0.16 -2.37 10.53
N TRP A 2 0.48 -1.29 10.97
CA TRP A 2 0.23 -0.64 12.26
C TRP A 2 -0.34 0.75 12.04
N THR A 3 -1.30 1.14 12.87
CA THR A 3 -1.94 2.46 12.84
C THR A 3 -1.93 3.07 14.23
N TRP A 4 -1.60 4.35 14.34
CA TRP A 4 -1.61 5.06 15.62
C TRP A 4 -1.86 6.54 15.41
N ARG A 5 -2.37 7.20 16.45
CA ARG A 5 -2.49 8.66 16.49
C ARG A 5 -1.26 9.25 17.16
N SER A 6 -0.63 10.23 16.52
CA SER A 6 0.51 10.98 17.07
C SER A 6 0.13 12.46 17.18
N CYS A 7 0.50 13.12 18.27
CA CYS A 7 0.16 14.52 18.51
C CYS A 7 1.40 15.34 18.87
N GLU A 8 1.50 16.54 18.29
CA GLU A 8 2.45 17.57 18.69
C GLU A 8 1.65 18.79 19.17
N GLY A 9 1.68 19.03 20.48
CA GLY A 9 0.75 19.98 21.11
C GLY A 9 -0.70 19.56 20.87
N GLY A 10 -1.49 20.42 20.22
CA GLY A 10 -2.89 20.17 19.88
C GLY A 10 -3.10 19.61 18.46
N ASP A 11 -2.06 19.54 17.62
CA ASP A 11 -2.15 18.98 16.27
C ASP A 11 -1.94 17.47 16.32
N CYS A 12 -2.98 16.69 16.02
CA CYS A 12 -2.93 15.24 16.04
C CYS A 12 -3.19 14.67 14.65
N ARG A 13 -2.37 13.70 14.26
CA ARG A 13 -2.42 13.01 12.96
C ARG A 13 -2.56 11.51 13.14
N ASP A 14 -3.30 10.88 12.25
CA ASP A 14 -3.42 9.42 12.16
C ASP A 14 -2.35 8.88 11.20
N LEU A 15 -1.38 8.13 11.74
CA LEU A 15 -0.23 7.60 11.03
C LEU A 15 -0.42 6.11 10.74
N VAL A 16 0.07 5.68 9.58
CA VAL A 16 0.04 4.29 9.12
C VAL A 16 1.43 3.82 8.73
N TYR A 17 1.91 2.75 9.34
CA TYR A 17 3.02 1.95 8.81
C TYR A 17 2.46 0.74 8.07
N ALA A 18 2.38 0.84 6.75
CA ALA A 18 1.73 -0.12 5.89
C ALA A 18 2.67 -1.30 5.56
N ASP A 19 2.16 -2.51 5.75
CA ASP A 19 2.83 -3.72 5.26
C ASP A 19 2.62 -3.85 3.74
N SER A 20 3.47 -4.63 3.08
CA SER A 20 3.48 -4.80 1.62
C SER A 20 2.17 -5.38 1.08
N LEU A 21 1.62 -4.73 0.05
CA LEU A 21 0.45 -5.21 -0.70
C LEU A 21 0.80 -5.76 -2.09
N THR A 22 2.05 -6.17 -2.30
CA THR A 22 2.51 -6.70 -3.59
C THR A 22 2.21 -8.20 -3.74
N ALA A 23 1.54 -8.59 -4.82
CA ALA A 23 1.21 -9.99 -5.13
C ALA A 23 2.37 -10.72 -5.83
N VAL A 24 3.52 -10.81 -5.17
CA VAL A 24 4.72 -11.51 -5.66
C VAL A 24 4.79 -12.92 -5.06
N SER A 25 5.24 -13.90 -5.85
CA SER A 25 5.49 -15.27 -5.36
C SER A 25 6.65 -15.93 -6.08
N ALA A 26 7.12 -17.06 -5.52
CA ALA A 26 8.02 -17.97 -6.22
C ALA A 26 7.33 -18.61 -7.46
N PRO A 27 8.12 -19.09 -8.44
CA PRO A 27 7.60 -19.91 -9.54
C PRO A 27 6.81 -21.12 -9.02
N GLY A 28 5.78 -21.52 -9.76
CA GLY A 28 4.90 -22.65 -9.40
C GLY A 28 3.84 -22.34 -8.32
N PHE A 29 3.99 -21.27 -7.54
CA PHE A 29 2.90 -20.79 -6.69
C PHE A 29 1.94 -19.95 -7.53
N ARG A 30 0.64 -20.16 -7.34
CA ARG A 30 -0.41 -19.37 -8.01
C ARG A 30 -1.44 -18.87 -7.00
N PHE A 31 -1.77 -17.59 -7.08
CA PHE A 31 -2.84 -16.99 -6.28
C PHE A 31 -4.20 -17.52 -6.72
N SER A 32 -4.41 -17.69 -8.04
CA SER A 32 -5.66 -18.15 -8.65
C SER A 32 -6.10 -19.56 -8.23
N ASP A 33 -5.16 -20.39 -7.74
CA ASP A 33 -5.45 -21.78 -7.36
C ASP A 33 -6.25 -21.88 -6.05
N ASP A 34 -6.39 -20.78 -5.32
CA ASP A 34 -7.17 -20.67 -4.08
C ASP A 34 -8.02 -19.39 -4.13
N PRO A 35 -9.27 -19.46 -4.63
CA PRO A 35 -10.13 -18.28 -4.73
C PRO A 35 -10.36 -17.53 -3.40
N PRO A 36 -10.54 -18.21 -2.24
CA PRO A 36 -10.52 -17.56 -0.93
C PRO A 36 -9.31 -16.65 -0.69
N ARG A 37 -8.10 -17.08 -1.06
CA ARG A 37 -6.88 -16.27 -0.90
C ARG A 37 -6.96 -14.96 -1.67
N VAL A 38 -7.46 -14.99 -2.91
CA VAL A 38 -7.63 -13.77 -3.71
C VAL A 38 -8.64 -12.84 -3.05
N ALA A 39 -9.75 -13.38 -2.53
CA ALA A 39 -10.76 -12.58 -1.83
C ALA A 39 -10.20 -11.96 -0.53
N GLU A 40 -9.41 -12.71 0.24
CA GLU A 40 -8.74 -12.23 1.45
C GLU A 40 -7.70 -11.14 1.15
N PHE A 41 -6.94 -11.29 0.07
CA PHE A 41 -6.01 -10.26 -0.39
C PHE A 41 -6.76 -8.96 -0.73
N ARG A 42 -7.81 -9.03 -1.56
CA ARG A 42 -8.66 -7.87 -1.89
C ARG A 42 -9.26 -7.23 -0.64
N ALA A 43 -9.75 -8.04 0.29
CA ALA A 43 -10.29 -7.53 1.54
C ALA A 43 -9.21 -6.83 2.39
N THR A 44 -7.96 -7.30 2.34
CA THR A 44 -6.84 -6.63 3.01
C THR A 44 -6.50 -5.29 2.37
N ILE A 45 -6.48 -5.22 1.04
CA ILE A 45 -6.27 -3.97 0.29
C ILE A 45 -7.38 -2.96 0.63
N ALA A 46 -8.64 -3.38 0.60
CA ALA A 46 -9.78 -2.54 0.96
C ALA A 46 -9.71 -2.04 2.41
N ARG A 47 -9.26 -2.87 3.36
CA ARG A 47 -9.06 -2.45 4.75
C ARG A 47 -7.98 -1.37 4.87
N VAL A 48 -6.86 -1.51 4.16
CA VAL A 48 -5.78 -0.50 4.17
C VAL A 48 -6.25 0.80 3.55
N ALA A 49 -7.02 0.76 2.45
CA ALA A 49 -7.59 1.94 1.81
C ALA A 49 -8.52 2.74 2.74
N ALA A 50 -9.20 2.07 3.67
CA ALA A 50 -10.19 2.66 4.56
C ALA A 50 -9.62 3.10 5.93
N LEU A 51 -8.31 2.99 6.16
CA LEU A 51 -7.69 3.42 7.40
C LEU A 51 -7.76 4.96 7.55
N PRO A 52 -8.01 5.50 8.75
CA PRO A 52 -7.68 6.89 9.07
C PRO A 52 -6.19 7.11 8.79
N CYS A 53 -5.87 8.00 7.87
CA CYS A 53 -4.53 8.04 7.28
C CYS A 53 -4.19 9.45 6.83
N ASP A 54 -3.63 10.25 7.73
CA ASP A 54 -3.02 11.53 7.38
C ASP A 54 -1.63 11.35 6.78
N LEU A 55 -0.94 10.26 7.14
CA LEU A 55 0.42 9.96 6.69
C LEU A 55 0.63 8.45 6.64
N VAL A 56 1.15 7.94 5.51
CA VAL A 56 1.56 6.55 5.36
C VAL A 56 3.05 6.42 5.07
N VAL A 57 3.70 5.48 5.74
CA VAL A 57 5.03 4.96 5.37
C VAL A 57 4.87 3.47 5.11
N SER A 58 5.20 3.01 3.91
CA SER A 58 5.18 1.57 3.62
C SER A 58 6.50 0.89 3.98
N ALA A 59 6.45 -0.41 4.25
CA ALA A 59 7.61 -1.25 4.55
C ALA A 59 8.75 -1.08 3.54
N HIS A 60 8.38 -0.94 2.26
CA HIS A 60 9.27 -0.48 1.19
C HIS A 60 8.93 0.98 0.87
N PRO A 61 9.77 1.96 1.26
CA PRO A 61 9.40 3.38 1.24
C PRO A 61 9.05 3.96 -0.14
N GLY A 62 9.55 3.34 -1.21
CA GLY A 62 9.24 3.75 -2.59
C GLY A 62 7.77 3.58 -2.97
N PHE A 63 7.03 2.66 -2.33
CA PHE A 63 5.60 2.49 -2.63
C PHE A 63 4.70 3.54 -1.98
N SER A 64 5.19 4.25 -0.96
CA SER A 64 4.50 5.41 -0.38
C SER A 64 5.08 6.76 -0.85
N GLY A 65 6.05 6.74 -1.78
CA GLY A 65 6.74 7.94 -2.28
C GLY A 65 7.49 8.71 -1.21
N LEU A 66 8.05 8.00 -0.20
CA LEU A 66 8.58 8.65 0.99
C LEU A 66 9.72 9.63 0.66
N PHE A 67 10.64 9.24 -0.22
CA PHE A 67 11.83 10.03 -0.49
C PHE A 67 11.52 11.29 -1.30
N GLU A 68 10.58 11.21 -2.25
CA GLU A 68 10.09 12.35 -3.01
C GLU A 68 9.37 13.35 -2.10
N LYS A 69 8.49 12.86 -1.22
CA LYS A 69 7.78 13.68 -0.23
C LYS A 69 8.75 14.36 0.76
N LEU A 70 9.81 13.67 1.18
CA LEU A 70 10.86 14.27 2.01
C LEU A 70 11.63 15.36 1.26
N ALA A 71 12.01 15.12 0.01
CA ALA A 71 12.69 16.12 -0.81
C ALA A 71 11.82 17.38 -1.06
N GLU A 72 10.52 17.20 -1.29
CA GLU A 72 9.57 18.33 -1.44
C GLU A 72 9.48 19.16 -0.15
N ARG A 73 9.41 18.49 1.02
CA ARG A 73 9.38 19.17 2.31
C ARG A 73 10.70 19.91 2.61
N GLU A 74 11.84 19.35 2.22
CA GLU A 74 13.14 20.02 2.36
C GLU A 74 13.25 21.27 1.47
N ALA A 75 12.67 21.21 0.27
CA ALA A 75 12.65 22.35 -0.66
C ALA A 75 11.70 23.48 -0.21
N ASP A 76 10.57 23.14 0.42
CA ASP A 76 9.63 24.11 0.99
C ASP A 76 9.11 23.64 2.36
N PRO A 77 9.75 24.05 3.46
CA PRO A 77 9.35 23.67 4.82
C PRO A 77 7.96 24.16 5.23
N SER A 78 7.35 25.10 4.49
CA SER A 78 5.98 25.56 4.75
C SER A 78 4.92 24.56 4.27
N ARG A 79 5.31 23.60 3.42
CA ARG A 79 4.46 22.51 2.93
C ARG A 79 4.94 21.19 3.50
N ASN A 80 4.05 20.43 4.11
CA ASN A 80 4.35 19.08 4.56
C ASN A 80 3.78 18.04 3.59
N ALA A 81 4.55 17.69 2.54
CA ALA A 81 4.14 16.71 1.53
C ALA A 81 3.95 15.28 2.07
N LEU A 82 4.37 15.01 3.32
CA LEU A 82 4.09 13.75 3.99
C LEU A 82 2.63 13.63 4.45
N LEU A 83 1.95 14.76 4.64
CA LEU A 83 0.54 14.79 5.02
C LEU A 83 -0.34 14.77 3.78
N ASP A 84 -1.09 13.68 3.63
CA ASP A 84 -1.91 13.39 2.46
C ASP A 84 -3.03 12.43 2.89
N PRO A 85 -4.28 12.91 3.04
CA PRO A 85 -5.39 12.09 3.51
C PRO A 85 -5.79 10.97 2.53
N GLU A 86 -5.32 11.04 1.28
CA GLU A 86 -5.58 10.02 0.25
C GLU A 86 -4.44 9.00 0.16
N ALA A 87 -3.37 9.15 0.94
CA ALA A 87 -2.14 8.37 0.75
C ALA A 87 -2.34 6.87 0.97
N CYS A 88 -3.17 6.46 1.94
CA CYS A 88 -3.48 5.04 2.14
C CYS A 88 -4.34 4.46 1.01
N GLN A 89 -5.25 5.27 0.44
CA GLN A 89 -6.03 4.86 -0.72
C GLN A 89 -5.14 4.69 -1.95
N ALA A 90 -4.25 5.64 -2.22
CA ALA A 90 -3.28 5.57 -3.31
C ALA A 90 -2.32 4.37 -3.16
N TYR A 91 -1.82 4.13 -1.94
CA TYR A 91 -1.01 2.96 -1.62
C TYR A 91 -1.77 1.65 -1.86
N ALA A 92 -3.02 1.57 -1.40
CA ALA A 92 -3.88 0.41 -1.60
C ALA A 92 -4.19 0.16 -3.08
N GLN A 93 -4.42 1.20 -3.88
CA GLN A 93 -4.62 1.07 -5.33
C GLN A 93 -3.42 0.42 -6.00
N THR A 94 -2.20 0.76 -5.58
CA THR A 94 -0.99 0.09 -6.08
C THR A 94 -1.03 -1.42 -5.79
N GLY A 95 -1.52 -1.83 -4.61
CA GLY A 95 -1.75 -3.23 -4.29
C GLY A 95 -2.77 -3.93 -5.18
N GLU A 96 -3.89 -3.26 -5.52
CA GLU A 96 -4.87 -3.79 -6.48
C GLU A 96 -4.24 -4.00 -7.86
N ASP A 97 -3.42 -3.04 -8.32
CA ASP A 97 -2.74 -3.12 -9.62
C ASP A 97 -1.76 -4.30 -9.68
N TRP A 98 -1.01 -4.54 -8.60
CA TRP A 98 -0.12 -5.71 -8.47
C TRP A 98 -0.89 -7.03 -8.51
N LEU A 99 -2.00 -7.12 -7.76
CA LEU A 99 -2.82 -8.32 -7.74
C LEU A 99 -3.48 -8.57 -9.10
N ALA A 100 -4.04 -7.54 -9.73
CA ALA A 100 -4.66 -7.63 -11.05
C ALA A 100 -3.66 -8.08 -12.12
N ARG A 101 -2.47 -7.48 -12.14
CA ARG A 101 -1.37 -7.89 -13.01
C ARG A 101 -1.02 -9.36 -12.81
N ARG A 102 -0.86 -9.77 -11.54
CA ARG A 102 -0.48 -11.13 -11.22
C ARG A 102 -1.53 -12.15 -11.68
N LEU A 103 -2.81 -11.87 -11.46
CA LEU A 103 -3.90 -12.75 -11.91
C LEU A 103 -4.01 -12.82 -13.43
N ALA A 104 -3.72 -11.73 -14.14
CA ALA A 104 -3.66 -11.73 -15.60
C ALA A 104 -2.49 -12.58 -16.14
N GLU A 105 -1.31 -12.47 -15.52
CA GLU A 105 -0.14 -13.32 -15.83
C GLU A 105 -0.47 -14.80 -15.58
N GLU A 106 -1.12 -15.12 -14.46
CA GLU A 106 -1.55 -16.48 -14.12
C GLU A 106 -2.58 -17.04 -15.11
N ALA A 107 -3.52 -16.22 -15.58
CA ALA A 107 -4.51 -16.62 -16.58
C ALA A 107 -3.90 -16.86 -17.98
N ALA A 108 -2.82 -16.13 -18.31
CA ALA A 108 -2.10 -16.29 -19.58
C ALA A 108 -1.13 -17.49 -19.58
N ALA A 109 -0.62 -17.89 -18.41
CA ALA A 109 0.25 -19.05 -18.26
C ALA A 109 -0.54 -20.36 -18.45
N LYS A 110 -0.05 -21.24 -19.33
CA LYS A 110 -0.66 -22.58 -19.52
C LYS A 110 -0.45 -23.43 -18.26
N PRO A 111 -1.36 -24.36 -17.94
CA PRO A 111 -1.15 -25.28 -16.83
C PRO A 111 0.11 -26.13 -17.10
N GLY A 112 1.16 -25.97 -16.27
CA GLY A 112 2.34 -26.85 -16.25
C GLY A 112 3.67 -26.31 -16.77
N ASP A 113 3.79 -25.01 -17.06
CA ASP A 113 5.10 -24.34 -17.25
C ASP A 113 5.72 -23.88 -15.92
#